data_AF-A0AAI9E779-F1
#
_entry.id   AF-A0AAI9E779-F1
#
_cell.length_a   1.000
_cell.length_b   1.000
_cell.length_c   1.000
_cell.angle_alpha   90.00
_cell.angle_beta   90.00
_cell.angle_gamma   90.00
#
_symmetry.space_group_name_H-M   'P 1'
#
loop_
_entity.id
_entity.type
_entity.pdbx_description
1 polymer ?
#
loop_
_entity_poly.entity_id
_entity_poly.type
_entity_poly.pdbx_seq_one_letter_code
_entity_poly.pdbx_strand_id
1 'polypeptide(L)'
;MVFGIIPDREYHERFMREAINMAEFALKSDETPVGCVFVHKGEVIGRGINGTNASLNGTRHAEFVALAEIMAKHPQTVIRETDLYVTVEPCIMCASALRQYGIRAVYFGCLNDRFGGCGGVMNIHADPGVDRSYPVYGGLFREEAIMLLRRFYVQENEKAPDPKPKKNRELKTEILPVTVTPVPQTQPSNSVASSQAAATTSAIATPVLGAQTVKVNNK
;
A
#
# COMPACT_ATOMS: atom_id res chain seq x y z
N MET A 1 -3.03 -13.47 4.59
CA MET A 1 -4.02 -12.39 4.78
C MET A 1 -3.33 -11.23 5.46
N VAL A 2 -3.68 -9.99 5.08
CA VAL A 2 -3.07 -8.75 5.60
C VAL A 2 -3.59 -8.32 6.98
N PHE A 3 -4.73 -8.86 7.41
CA PHE A 3 -5.28 -8.65 8.75
C PHE A 3 -4.75 -9.74 9.69
N GLY A 4 -3.53 -9.54 10.18
CA GLY A 4 -2.87 -10.41 11.15
C GLY A 4 -2.66 -9.71 12.49
N ILE A 5 -2.02 -10.40 13.43
CA ILE A 5 -1.57 -9.79 14.69
C ILE A 5 -0.51 -8.73 14.37
N ILE A 6 -0.70 -7.52 14.91
CA ILE A 6 0.26 -6.43 14.84
C ILE A 6 1.06 -6.44 16.14
N PRO A 7 2.36 -6.78 16.11
CA PRO A 7 3.22 -6.69 17.30
C PRO A 7 3.27 -5.25 17.80
N ASP A 8 3.31 -5.05 19.12
CA ASP A 8 3.36 -3.69 19.73
C ASP A 8 2.35 -2.71 19.12
N ARG A 9 1.08 -3.14 19.07
CA ARG A 9 0.01 -2.40 18.41
C ARG A 9 -0.11 -0.95 18.90
N GLU A 10 0.10 -0.70 20.20
CA GLU A 10 0.00 0.65 20.77
C GLU A 10 1.04 1.61 20.17
N TYR A 11 2.27 1.14 19.94
CA TYR A 11 3.30 1.92 19.25
C TYR A 11 2.85 2.32 17.85
N HIS A 12 2.31 1.37 17.08
CA HIS A 12 1.84 1.62 15.71
C HIS A 12 0.60 2.52 15.64
N GLU A 13 -0.28 2.44 16.64
CA GLU A 13 -1.48 3.28 16.71
C GLU A 13 -1.14 4.77 16.85
N ARG A 14 -0.05 5.13 17.53
CA ARG A 14 0.41 6.53 17.64
C ARG A 14 0.72 7.14 16.28
N PHE A 15 1.42 6.40 15.41
CA PHE A 15 1.74 6.88 14.06
C PHE A 15 0.57 6.78 13.08
N MET A 16 -0.28 5.75 13.22
CA MET A 16 -1.51 5.71 12.42
C MET A 16 -2.45 6.88 12.78
N ARG A 17 -2.46 7.34 14.04
CA ARG A 17 -3.18 8.56 14.43
C ARG A 17 -2.66 9.80 13.70
N GLU A 18 -1.34 9.93 13.52
CA GLU A 18 -0.77 11.00 12.68
C GLU A 18 -1.22 10.88 11.21
N ALA A 19 -1.24 9.67 10.64
CA ALA A 19 -1.76 9.45 9.29
C ALA A 19 -3.25 9.80 9.16
N ILE A 20 -4.07 9.49 10.16
CA ILE A 20 -5.49 9.91 10.23
C ILE A 20 -5.61 11.44 10.27
N ASN A 21 -4.77 12.13 11.04
CA ASN A 21 -4.75 13.61 11.06
C ASN A 21 -4.40 14.18 9.68
N MET A 22 -3.46 13.57 8.95
CA MET A 22 -3.16 13.95 7.56
C MET A 22 -4.37 13.70 6.65
N ALA A 23 -5.08 12.59 6.80
CA ALA A 23 -6.28 12.30 6.00
C ALA A 23 -7.44 13.27 6.29
N GLU A 24 -7.64 13.69 7.53
CA GLU A 24 -8.57 14.77 7.90
C GLU A 24 -8.17 16.11 7.25
N PHE A 25 -6.87 16.41 7.20
CA PHE A 25 -6.38 17.59 6.50
C PHE A 25 -6.63 17.53 4.99
N ALA A 26 -6.44 16.36 4.36
CA ALA A 26 -6.78 16.12 2.97
C ALA A 26 -8.27 16.34 2.70
N LEU A 27 -9.14 15.81 3.56
CA LEU A 27 -10.60 15.99 3.46
C LEU A 27 -10.99 17.47 3.50
N LYS A 28 -10.38 18.26 4.40
CA LYS A 28 -10.61 19.71 4.52
C LYS A 28 -10.07 20.49 3.34
N SER A 29 -9.20 19.89 2.54
CA SER A 29 -8.54 20.51 1.37
C SER A 29 -9.16 20.07 0.04
N ASP A 30 -10.38 19.50 0.06
CA ASP A 30 -11.07 18.92 -1.10
C ASP A 30 -10.26 17.84 -1.83
N GLU A 31 -9.39 17.11 -1.13
CA GLU A 31 -8.66 15.96 -1.66
C GLU A 31 -9.22 14.65 -1.14
N THR A 32 -8.97 13.55 -1.87
CA THR A 32 -9.33 12.22 -1.38
C THR A 32 -8.66 12.00 -0.02
N PRO A 33 -9.38 11.56 1.04
CA PRO A 33 -8.87 11.55 2.40
C PRO A 33 -7.95 10.37 2.69
N VAL A 34 -6.83 10.33 1.96
CA VAL A 34 -5.71 9.42 2.16
C VAL A 34 -4.57 10.23 2.72
N GLY A 35 -4.11 9.84 3.90
CA GLY A 35 -2.99 10.46 4.60
C GLY A 35 -1.98 9.40 4.99
N CYS A 36 -0.70 9.77 5.00
CA CYS A 36 0.36 8.87 5.43
C CYS A 36 1.51 9.59 6.15
N VAL A 37 2.25 8.80 6.92
CA VAL A 37 3.52 9.20 7.54
C VAL A 37 4.56 8.09 7.39
N PHE A 38 5.81 8.47 7.19
CA PHE A 38 6.97 7.58 7.14
C PHE A 38 7.79 7.76 8.42
N VAL A 39 8.05 6.65 9.12
CA VAL A 39 8.68 6.65 10.45
C VAL A 39 10.00 5.89 10.42
N HIS A 40 11.08 6.57 10.79
CA HIS A 40 12.41 5.99 10.94
C HIS A 40 12.86 6.19 12.39
N LYS A 41 13.21 5.10 13.08
CA LYS A 41 13.68 5.11 14.49
C LYS A 41 12.75 5.87 15.46
N GLY A 42 11.44 5.73 15.26
CA GLY A 42 10.42 6.37 16.09
C GLY A 42 10.14 7.84 15.75
N GLU A 43 10.79 8.38 14.72
CA GLU A 43 10.58 9.76 14.26
C GLU A 43 9.95 9.79 12.88
N VAL A 44 8.99 10.71 12.67
CA VAL A 44 8.38 10.92 11.36
C VAL A 44 9.32 11.74 10.48
N ILE A 45 9.79 11.13 9.39
CA ILE A 45 10.72 11.73 8.42
C ILE A 45 10.04 12.22 7.13
N GLY A 46 8.76 11.87 6.94
CA GLY A 46 7.97 12.33 5.79
C GLY A 46 6.48 12.21 6.03
N ARG A 47 5.69 13.14 5.48
CA ARG A 47 4.24 13.19 5.59
C ARG A 47 3.62 13.44 4.22
N GLY A 48 2.45 12.86 3.99
CA GLY A 48 1.80 12.96 2.70
C GLY A 48 0.28 12.94 2.78
N ILE A 49 -0.33 13.69 1.89
CA ILE A 49 -1.75 13.58 1.54
C ILE A 49 -1.90 13.42 0.05
N ASN A 50 -3.03 12.88 -0.41
CA ASN A 50 -3.38 12.96 -1.81
C ASN A 50 -3.39 14.42 -2.28
N GLY A 51 -2.78 14.68 -3.43
CA GLY A 51 -2.68 16.00 -4.06
C GLY A 51 -3.07 15.97 -5.53
N THR A 52 -3.94 15.03 -5.92
CA THR A 52 -4.31 14.77 -7.32
C THR A 52 -5.11 15.91 -7.92
N ASN A 53 -6.01 16.53 -7.15
CA ASN A 53 -6.82 17.66 -7.61
C ASN A 53 -5.97 18.92 -7.74
N ALA A 54 -5.17 19.23 -6.72
CA ALA A 54 -4.33 20.43 -6.70
C ALA A 54 -3.25 20.42 -7.79
N SER A 55 -2.69 19.25 -8.11
CA SER A 55 -1.61 19.10 -9.08
C SER A 55 -2.05 18.76 -10.50
N LEU A 56 -3.33 18.40 -10.70
CA LEU A 56 -3.84 17.82 -11.94
C LEU A 56 -3.04 16.60 -12.42
N ASN A 57 -2.45 15.86 -11.47
CA ASN A 57 -1.60 14.71 -11.75
C ASN A 57 -2.08 13.50 -10.95
N GLY A 58 -2.54 12.47 -11.67
CA GLY A 58 -3.05 11.23 -11.10
C GLY A 58 -2.04 10.39 -10.31
N THR A 59 -0.74 10.70 -10.36
CA THR A 59 0.29 9.98 -9.59
C THR A 59 0.60 10.60 -8.23
N ARG A 60 0.05 11.79 -7.93
CA ARG A 60 0.32 12.54 -6.69
C ARG A 60 -0.48 11.99 -5.50
N HIS A 61 -0.28 10.71 -5.23
CA HIS A 61 -0.84 10.04 -4.05
C HIS A 61 -0.04 10.38 -2.79
N ALA A 62 -0.67 10.19 -1.62
CA ALA A 62 -0.06 10.47 -0.32
C ALA A 62 1.35 9.87 -0.18
N GLU A 63 1.55 8.62 -0.57
CA GLU A 63 2.85 7.94 -0.47
C GLU A 63 3.91 8.61 -1.35
N PHE A 64 3.58 9.04 -2.57
CA PHE A 64 4.52 9.75 -3.44
C PHE A 64 4.85 11.14 -2.93
N VAL A 65 3.88 11.84 -2.34
CA VAL A 65 4.10 13.16 -1.72
C VAL A 65 5.07 13.03 -0.55
N ALA A 66 4.87 12.06 0.33
CA ALA A 66 5.75 11.82 1.47
C ALA A 66 7.15 11.33 1.03
N LEU A 67 7.23 10.42 0.05
CA LEU A 67 8.52 9.98 -0.50
C LEU A 67 9.33 11.13 -1.09
N ALA A 68 8.67 12.05 -1.81
CA ALA A 68 9.32 13.24 -2.33
C ALA A 68 9.84 14.15 -1.21
N GLU A 69 9.09 14.31 -0.11
CA GLU A 69 9.56 15.05 1.08
C GLU A 69 10.82 14.41 1.68
N ILE A 70 10.83 13.07 1.82
CA ILE A 70 11.96 12.33 2.37
C ILE A 70 13.20 12.50 1.49
N MET A 71 13.06 12.31 0.18
CA MET A 71 14.18 12.39 -0.76
C MET A 71 14.80 13.79 -0.86
N ALA A 72 14.04 14.84 -0.50
CA ALA A 72 14.57 16.19 -0.42
C ALA A 72 15.48 16.42 0.81
N LYS A 73 15.36 15.60 1.85
CA LYS A 73 16.02 15.82 3.16
C LYS A 73 16.95 14.68 3.59
N HIS A 74 16.76 13.49 3.05
CA HIS A 74 17.42 12.26 3.48
C HIS A 74 17.90 11.44 2.28
N PRO A 75 18.96 10.62 2.45
CA PRO A 75 19.37 9.70 1.40
C PRO A 75 18.29 8.66 1.14
N GLN A 76 18.08 8.28 -0.12
CA GLN A 76 17.08 7.28 -0.53
C GLN A 76 17.20 5.96 0.27
N THR A 77 18.40 5.58 0.69
CA THR A 77 18.65 4.35 1.46
C THR A 77 17.90 4.32 2.80
N VAL A 78 17.53 5.47 3.38
CA VAL A 78 16.77 5.53 4.64
C VAL A 78 15.43 4.80 4.56
N ILE A 79 14.82 4.74 3.36
CA ILE A 79 13.51 4.11 3.13
C ILE A 79 13.54 2.63 3.51
N ARG A 80 14.71 1.97 3.36
CA ARG A 80 14.89 0.55 3.72
C ARG A 80 14.79 0.27 5.21
N GLU A 81 14.90 1.30 6.03
CA GLU A 81 14.82 1.25 7.49
C GLU A 81 13.59 2.01 8.01
N THR A 82 12.62 2.30 7.15
CA THR A 82 11.47 3.15 7.44
C THR A 82 10.16 2.37 7.32
N ASP A 83 9.24 2.61 8.25
CA ASP A 83 7.86 2.11 8.16
C ASP A 83 6.94 3.15 7.54
N LEU A 84 5.97 2.69 6.76
CA LEU A 84 4.87 3.51 6.30
C LEU A 84 3.61 3.24 7.15
N TYR A 85 2.95 4.30 7.57
CA TYR A 85 1.58 4.27 8.11
C TYR A 85 0.67 5.05 7.18
N VAL A 86 -0.37 4.41 6.63
CA VAL A 86 -1.27 5.02 5.65
C VAL A 86 -2.73 4.66 5.92
N THR A 87 -3.65 5.60 5.80
CA THR A 87 -5.05 5.36 6.19
C THR A 87 -5.76 4.32 5.32
N VAL A 88 -5.39 4.23 4.04
CA VAL A 88 -5.96 3.30 3.05
C VAL A 88 -4.86 2.43 2.49
N GLU A 89 -5.14 1.16 2.24
CA GLU A 89 -4.22 0.23 1.59
C GLU A 89 -3.58 0.85 0.32
N PRO A 90 -2.23 0.82 0.20
CA PRO A 90 -1.55 1.33 -0.99
C PRO A 90 -2.11 0.73 -2.27
N CYS A 91 -2.32 1.58 -3.29
CA CYS A 91 -2.72 1.07 -4.59
C CYS A 91 -1.57 0.31 -5.27
N ILE A 92 -1.85 -0.40 -6.36
CA ILE A 92 -0.83 -1.12 -7.17
C ILE A 92 0.41 -0.26 -7.48
N MET A 93 0.20 1.00 -7.88
CA MET A 93 1.28 1.95 -8.17
C MET A 93 2.14 2.24 -6.93
N CYS A 94 1.52 2.62 -5.81
CA CYS A 94 2.23 2.95 -4.57
C CYS A 94 2.93 1.71 -3.99
N ALA A 95 2.26 0.55 -3.99
CA ALA A 95 2.82 -0.72 -3.53
C ALA A 95 4.07 -1.11 -4.35
N SER A 96 4.02 -0.97 -5.68
CA SER A 96 5.17 -1.25 -6.54
C SER A 96 6.34 -0.30 -6.26
N ALA A 97 6.07 1.00 -6.08
CA ALA A 97 7.11 1.99 -5.76
C ALA A 97 7.79 1.68 -4.42
N LEU A 98 7.00 1.40 -3.37
CA LEU A 98 7.50 1.02 -2.05
C LEU A 98 8.38 -0.24 -2.11
N ARG A 99 8.01 -1.19 -2.98
CA ARG A 99 8.81 -2.41 -3.23
C ARG A 99 10.16 -2.10 -3.85
N GLN A 100 10.18 -1.25 -4.87
CA GLN A 100 11.42 -0.83 -5.56
C GLN A 100 12.35 -0.03 -4.64
N TYR A 101 11.81 0.80 -3.75
CA TYR A 101 12.61 1.49 -2.72
C TYR A 101 13.04 0.58 -1.57
N GLY A 102 12.42 -0.59 -1.43
CA GLY A 102 12.73 -1.59 -0.42
C GLY A 102 12.26 -1.21 0.98
N ILE A 103 11.06 -0.64 1.11
CA ILE A 103 10.45 -0.23 2.39
C ILE A 103 10.57 -1.32 3.47
N ARG A 104 10.73 -0.93 4.74
CA ARG A 104 10.86 -1.90 5.85
C ARG A 104 9.55 -2.63 6.13
N ALA A 105 8.44 -1.89 6.26
CA ALA A 105 7.10 -2.41 6.53
C ALA A 105 6.02 -1.39 6.16
N VAL A 106 4.80 -1.87 5.92
CA VAL A 106 3.62 -1.03 5.69
C VAL A 106 2.50 -1.39 6.67
N TYR A 107 1.95 -0.38 7.32
CA TYR A 107 0.80 -0.46 8.19
C TYR A 107 -0.33 0.37 7.57
N PHE A 108 -1.54 -0.19 7.48
CA PHE A 108 -2.67 0.53 6.90
C PHE A 108 -3.98 0.35 7.66
N GLY A 109 -4.90 1.30 7.46
CA GLY A 109 -6.22 1.28 8.10
C GLY A 109 -7.20 0.35 7.41
N CYS A 110 -7.81 0.80 6.32
CA CYS A 110 -8.80 0.01 5.57
C CYS A 110 -8.27 -0.50 4.22
N LEU A 111 -8.89 -1.56 3.70
CA LEU A 111 -8.57 -2.07 2.36
C LEU A 111 -8.93 -1.06 1.27
N ASN A 112 -8.28 -1.24 0.12
CA ASN A 112 -8.58 -0.53 -1.11
C ASN A 112 -9.24 -1.50 -2.10
N ASP A 113 -10.57 -1.55 -2.05
CA ASP A 113 -11.36 -2.54 -2.79
C ASP A 113 -11.25 -2.43 -4.33
N ARG A 114 -10.77 -1.29 -4.84
CA ARG A 114 -10.69 -1.03 -6.29
C ARG A 114 -9.29 -1.14 -6.85
N PHE A 115 -8.27 -0.76 -6.07
CA PHE A 115 -6.91 -0.60 -6.57
C PHE A 115 -5.84 -1.19 -5.65
N GLY A 116 -6.22 -1.88 -4.57
CA GLY A 116 -5.31 -2.36 -3.52
C GLY A 116 -4.19 -3.26 -4.05
N GLY A 117 -2.95 -2.85 -3.82
CA GLY A 117 -1.74 -3.57 -4.22
C GLY A 117 -1.13 -4.43 -3.11
N CYS A 118 -1.71 -4.44 -1.92
CA CYS A 118 -1.23 -5.20 -0.78
C CYS A 118 -2.12 -6.41 -0.44
N GLY A 119 -3.12 -6.72 -1.27
CA GLY A 119 -4.01 -7.88 -1.12
C GLY A 119 -5.49 -7.58 -1.31
N GLY A 120 -5.88 -6.31 -1.45
CA GLY A 120 -7.25 -5.93 -1.81
C GLY A 120 -7.62 -6.37 -3.24
N VAL A 121 -6.73 -6.12 -4.21
CA VAL A 121 -6.92 -6.52 -5.62
C VAL A 121 -5.76 -7.38 -6.11
N MET A 122 -4.52 -6.94 -5.84
CA MET A 122 -3.29 -7.65 -6.20
C MET A 122 -2.35 -7.74 -4.99
N ASN A 123 -1.45 -8.72 -5.01
CA ASN A 123 -0.44 -8.93 -3.97
C ASN A 123 0.95 -8.41 -4.40
N ILE A 124 1.01 -7.17 -4.89
CA ILE A 124 2.26 -6.55 -5.38
C ILE A 124 3.34 -6.50 -4.31
N HIS A 125 3.00 -6.42 -3.02
CA HIS A 125 3.98 -6.46 -1.92
C HIS A 125 4.71 -7.81 -1.75
N ALA A 126 4.14 -8.92 -2.24
CA ALA A 126 4.61 -10.29 -1.98
C ALA A 126 4.77 -11.17 -3.24
N ASP A 127 4.40 -10.69 -4.42
CA ASP A 127 4.52 -11.41 -5.69
C ASP A 127 5.99 -11.84 -5.97
N PRO A 128 6.32 -13.14 -6.07
CA PRO A 128 7.70 -13.59 -6.24
C PRO A 128 8.37 -13.12 -7.55
N GLY A 129 7.61 -12.65 -8.54
CA GLY A 129 8.13 -12.16 -9.82
C GLY A 129 8.64 -10.70 -9.82
N VAL A 130 8.59 -10.02 -8.68
CA VAL A 130 9.03 -8.61 -8.52
C VAL A 130 10.14 -8.54 -7.45
N ASP A 131 10.76 -7.36 -7.25
CA ASP A 131 11.80 -7.04 -6.23
C ASP A 131 11.53 -7.63 -4.83
N ARG A 132 12.46 -7.53 -3.87
CA ARG A 132 12.26 -8.11 -2.53
C ARG A 132 10.90 -7.71 -1.89
N SER A 133 10.18 -8.69 -1.33
CA SER A 133 8.90 -8.46 -0.66
C SER A 133 9.06 -7.70 0.66
N TYR A 134 7.97 -7.08 1.13
CA TYR A 134 7.92 -6.39 2.42
C TYR A 134 6.67 -6.79 3.23
N PRO A 135 6.74 -6.78 4.57
CA PRO A 135 5.61 -7.10 5.43
C PRO A 135 4.54 -6.01 5.40
N VAL A 136 3.28 -6.45 5.46
CA VAL A 136 2.09 -5.58 5.46
C VAL A 136 1.14 -5.93 6.59
N TYR A 137 0.58 -4.91 7.23
CA TYR A 137 -0.31 -5.05 8.38
C TYR A 137 -1.52 -4.13 8.21
N GLY A 138 -2.70 -4.71 8.03
CA GLY A 138 -3.96 -3.96 7.89
C GLY A 138 -4.76 -3.90 9.19
N GLY A 139 -5.62 -2.89 9.31
CA GLY A 139 -6.68 -2.84 10.32
C GLY A 139 -6.55 -1.73 11.38
N LEU A 140 -5.46 -0.95 11.37
CA LEU A 140 -5.26 0.11 12.36
C LEU A 140 -6.21 1.29 12.11
N PHE A 141 -7.12 1.56 13.04
CA PHE A 141 -8.18 2.57 12.84
C PHE A 141 -8.98 2.38 11.54
N ARG A 142 -9.21 1.12 11.15
CA ARG A 142 -9.97 0.76 9.94
C ARG A 142 -11.30 1.50 9.81
N GLU A 143 -12.07 1.54 10.89
CA GLU A 143 -13.39 2.14 10.87
C GLU A 143 -13.33 3.64 10.59
N GLU A 144 -12.40 4.34 11.25
CA GLU A 144 -12.17 5.77 11.04
C GLU A 144 -11.74 6.06 9.59
N ALA A 145 -10.82 5.25 9.03
CA ALA A 145 -10.38 5.38 7.64
C ALA A 145 -11.53 5.17 6.63
N ILE A 146 -12.41 4.20 6.87
CA ILE A 146 -13.62 4.00 6.04
C ILE A 146 -14.55 5.20 6.16
N MET A 147 -14.77 5.71 7.38
CA MET A 147 -15.64 6.87 7.60
C MET A 147 -15.12 8.14 6.93
N LEU A 148 -13.80 8.36 6.89
CA LEU A 148 -13.16 9.42 6.10
C LEU A 148 -13.52 9.31 4.62
N LEU A 149 -13.29 8.15 3.99
CA LEU A 149 -13.63 7.92 2.58
C LEU A 149 -15.12 8.12 2.30
N ARG A 150 -15.99 7.60 3.17
CA ARG A 150 -17.44 7.75 3.01
C ARG A 150 -17.87 9.22 3.10
N ARG A 151 -17.32 10.00 4.03
CA ARG A 151 -17.56 11.45 4.12
C ARG A 151 -17.22 12.16 2.80
N PHE A 152 -16.07 11.83 2.21
CA PHE A 152 -15.66 12.40 0.92
C PHE A 152 -16.61 12.05 -0.24
N TYR A 153 -17.05 10.79 -0.36
CA TYR A 153 -17.90 10.38 -1.49
C TYR A 153 -19.36 10.84 -1.40
N VAL A 154 -19.83 11.18 -0.20
CA VAL A 154 -21.15 11.79 0.03
C VAL A 154 -21.16 13.27 -0.36
N GLN A 155 -20.02 13.98 -0.25
CA GLN A 155 -19.91 15.36 -0.73
C GLN A 155 -20.26 15.47 -2.22
N GLU A 156 -20.92 16.55 -2.59
CA GLU A 156 -21.17 16.90 -3.99
C GLU A 156 -19.87 17.38 -4.62
N ASN A 157 -19.60 16.92 -5.84
CA ASN A 157 -18.47 17.42 -6.60
C ASN A 157 -18.95 18.59 -7.45
N GLU A 158 -18.97 19.79 -6.87
CA GLU A 158 -19.37 21.02 -7.56
C GLU A 158 -18.45 21.36 -8.74
N LYS A 159 -17.22 20.81 -8.76
CA LYS A 159 -16.23 21.02 -9.82
C LYS A 159 -16.44 20.10 -11.03
N ALA A 160 -17.44 19.21 -11.00
CA ALA A 160 -17.74 18.33 -12.13
C ALA A 160 -18.36 19.14 -13.31
N PRO A 161 -18.07 18.81 -14.59
CA PRO A 161 -18.65 19.51 -15.74
C PRO A 161 -20.19 19.45 -15.79
N ASP A 162 -20.77 18.37 -15.26
CA ASP A 162 -22.21 18.19 -15.07
C ASP A 162 -22.44 17.67 -13.64
N PRO A 163 -22.63 18.57 -12.65
CA PRO A 163 -22.83 18.19 -11.26
C PRO A 163 -24.12 17.41 -11.09
N LYS A 164 -24.03 16.10 -10.90
CA LYS A 164 -25.19 15.28 -10.57
C LYS A 164 -25.52 15.44 -9.09
N PRO A 165 -26.70 15.97 -8.73
CA PRO A 165 -27.09 16.14 -7.33
C PRO A 165 -27.09 14.78 -6.65
N LYS A 166 -26.42 14.69 -5.49
CA LYS A 166 -26.32 13.45 -4.69
C LYS A 166 -27.32 13.45 -3.53
N LYS A 167 -28.42 14.19 -3.65
CA LYS A 167 -29.43 14.44 -2.60
C LYS A 167 -29.95 13.20 -1.86
N ASN A 168 -29.86 12.00 -2.45
CA ASN A 168 -30.33 10.74 -1.85
C ASN A 168 -29.19 9.82 -1.33
N ARG A 169 -27.93 10.28 -1.31
CA ARG A 169 -26.83 9.46 -0.76
C ARG A 169 -26.71 9.66 0.74
N GLU A 170 -27.32 8.76 1.48
CA GLU A 170 -27.14 8.67 2.93
C GLU A 170 -25.76 8.12 3.27
N LEU A 171 -25.13 8.71 4.29
CA LEU A 171 -23.88 8.20 4.84
C LEU A 171 -24.16 6.90 5.60
N LYS A 172 -23.81 5.76 5.00
CA LYS A 172 -23.81 4.48 5.71
C LYS A 172 -22.78 4.54 6.83
N THR A 173 -23.20 4.36 8.07
CA THR A 173 -22.31 4.34 9.24
C THR A 173 -21.90 2.91 9.63
N GLU A 174 -22.69 1.92 9.23
CA GLU A 174 -22.39 0.51 9.52
C GLU A 174 -21.15 0.03 8.76
N ILE A 175 -20.22 -0.58 9.48
CA ILE A 175 -18.99 -1.16 8.93
C ILE A 175 -18.98 -2.64 9.30
N LEU A 176 -19.06 -3.51 8.29
CA LEU A 176 -19.04 -4.95 8.52
C LEU A 176 -17.68 -5.39 9.09
N PRO A 177 -17.67 -6.35 10.04
CA PRO A 177 -16.44 -6.92 10.57
C PRO A 177 -15.71 -7.69 9.46
N VAL A 178 -14.37 -7.68 9.52
CA VAL A 178 -13.55 -8.54 8.66
C VAL A 178 -13.33 -9.86 9.38
N THR A 179 -13.63 -10.97 8.72
CA THR A 179 -13.32 -12.30 9.24
C THR A 179 -11.80 -12.50 9.24
N VAL A 180 -11.20 -12.57 10.42
CA VAL A 180 -9.78 -12.92 10.58
C VAL A 180 -9.68 -14.44 10.60
N THR A 181 -9.28 -15.05 9.48
CA THR A 181 -9.00 -16.49 9.47
C THR A 181 -7.57 -16.72 9.97
N PRO A 182 -7.35 -17.49 11.05
CA PRO A 182 -5.99 -17.80 11.50
C PRO A 182 -5.22 -18.52 10.41
N VAL A 183 -3.99 -18.07 10.14
CA VAL A 183 -3.06 -18.80 9.26
C VAL A 183 -2.64 -20.09 10.00
N PRO A 184 -2.74 -21.28 9.38
CA PRO A 184 -2.21 -22.50 9.99
C PRO A 184 -0.72 -22.33 10.26
N GLN A 185 -0.31 -22.48 11.52
CA GLN A 185 1.09 -22.50 11.89
C GLN A 185 1.73 -23.74 11.25
N THR A 186 2.52 -23.57 10.19
CA THR A 186 3.43 -24.62 9.73
C THR A 186 4.50 -24.79 10.80
N GLN A 187 4.34 -25.82 11.64
CA GLN A 187 5.40 -26.29 12.53
C GLN A 187 6.64 -26.62 11.69
N PRO A 188 7.86 -26.22 12.09
CA PRO A 188 9.06 -26.69 11.44
C PRO A 188 9.15 -28.21 11.67
N SER A 189 9.05 -28.98 10.59
CA SER A 189 9.27 -30.42 10.63
C SER A 189 10.74 -30.69 10.92
N ASN A 190 11.06 -30.96 12.19
CA ASN A 190 12.31 -31.62 12.55
C ASN A 190 12.27 -33.05 12.04
N SER A 191 12.86 -33.29 10.87
CA SER A 191 13.31 -34.61 10.46
C SER A 191 14.73 -34.51 9.93
N VAL A 192 15.69 -34.67 10.84
CA VAL A 192 17.05 -35.07 10.49
C VAL A 192 16.94 -36.54 10.08
N ALA A 193 17.08 -36.82 8.79
CA ALA A 193 17.34 -38.16 8.29
C ALA A 193 18.42 -38.07 7.20
N SER A 194 19.57 -38.59 7.55
CA SER A 194 20.73 -38.84 6.70
C SER A 194 20.40 -39.82 5.57
N SER A 195 20.75 -39.49 4.33
CA SER A 195 21.16 -40.49 3.34
C SER A 195 22.01 -39.85 2.23
N GLN A 196 23.06 -40.58 1.87
CA GLN A 196 24.08 -40.26 0.87
C GLN A 196 23.63 -40.65 -0.56
N ALA A 197 24.36 -40.09 -1.55
CA ALA A 197 24.41 -40.44 -2.98
C ALA A 197 23.17 -40.07 -3.82
N ALA A 198 23.25 -39.67 -5.09
CA ALA A 198 24.28 -39.79 -6.12
C ALA A 198 24.19 -38.62 -7.11
N ALA A 199 25.31 -38.26 -7.75
CA ALA A 199 25.36 -37.29 -8.84
C ALA A 199 24.79 -37.90 -10.13
N THR A 200 23.82 -37.22 -10.74
CA THR A 200 23.43 -37.46 -12.14
C THR A 200 23.19 -36.12 -12.83
N THR A 201 24.02 -35.85 -13.83
CA THR A 201 23.97 -34.71 -14.73
C THR A 201 22.75 -34.79 -15.63
N SER A 202 21.96 -33.72 -15.69
CA SER A 202 20.94 -33.50 -16.72
C SER A 202 20.88 -32.01 -17.03
N ALA A 203 21.37 -31.66 -18.22
CA ALA A 203 21.32 -30.32 -18.77
C ALA A 203 19.85 -29.85 -18.94
N ILE A 204 19.53 -28.67 -18.42
CA ILE A 204 18.26 -27.99 -18.69
C ILE A 204 18.57 -26.78 -19.55
N ALA A 205 18.01 -26.79 -20.75
CA ALA A 205 18.15 -25.77 -21.77
C ALA A 205 17.49 -24.44 -21.35
N THR A 206 18.20 -23.35 -21.58
CA THR A 206 17.74 -21.98 -21.45
C THR A 206 16.70 -21.66 -22.53
N PRO A 207 15.49 -21.18 -22.23
CA PRO A 207 14.63 -20.59 -23.25
C PRO A 207 15.14 -19.18 -23.58
N VAL A 208 15.59 -19.01 -24.82
CA VAL A 208 15.94 -17.73 -25.42
C VAL A 208 14.63 -16.98 -25.74
N LEU A 209 14.47 -15.77 -25.19
CA LEU A 209 13.36 -14.89 -25.56
C LEU A 209 13.51 -14.49 -27.04
N GLY A 210 12.56 -14.90 -27.87
CA GLY A 210 12.52 -14.55 -29.28
C GLY A 210 12.38 -13.04 -29.48
N ALA A 211 13.37 -12.45 -30.13
CA ALA A 211 13.29 -11.08 -30.63
C ALA A 211 12.17 -10.97 -31.67
N GLN A 212 11.13 -10.19 -31.37
CA GLN A 212 10.19 -9.74 -32.37
C GLN A 212 10.89 -8.72 -33.28
N THR A 213 11.14 -9.12 -34.52
CA THR A 213 11.59 -8.21 -35.57
C THR A 213 10.41 -7.35 -36.00
N VAL A 214 10.44 -6.06 -35.65
CA VAL A 214 9.54 -5.05 -36.21
C VAL A 214 9.99 -4.80 -37.66
N LYS A 215 9.20 -5.25 -38.63
CA LYS A 215 9.33 -4.81 -40.02
C LYS A 215 8.84 -3.37 -40.13
N VAL A 216 9.76 -2.42 -40.20
CA VAL A 216 9.47 -1.05 -40.61
C VAL A 216 9.21 -1.06 -42.12
N ASN A 217 7.95 -0.90 -42.51
CA ASN A 217 7.59 -0.62 -43.91
C ASN A 217 7.71 0.89 -44.13
N ASN A 218 8.74 1.32 -44.85
CA ASN A 218 8.79 2.65 -45.45
C ASN A 218 7.85 2.69 -46.65
N LYS A 219 6.83 3.56 -46.56
CA LYS A 219 6.19 4.22 -47.70
C LYS A 219 5.93 5.66 -47.35
#